data_AF-D2I7E2-F1
#
_entry.id   AF-D2I7E2-F1
#
_cell.length_a   1.000
_cell.length_b   1.000
_cell.length_c   1.000
_cell.angle_alpha   90.00
_cell.angle_beta   90.00
_cell.angle_gamma   90.00
#
_symmetry.space_group_name_H-M   'P 1'
#
loop_
_entity.id
_entity.type
_entity.pdbx_description
1 polymer ?
#
loop_
_entity_poly.entity_id
_entity_poly.type
_entity_poly.pdbx_seq_one_letter_code
_entity_poly.pdbx_strand_id
1 'polypeptide(L)'
;GFVFSGSSVLVAVPNAVSGPARGSLTVQCRYEPGWETYSKWWCREVESSKCYILVQTNGSEQEVKDDRVSIKDDQKLRTFTVTMEELRWNDADTYWCGIERSGPNPAAKVKVTVDPGKSM
;
A
#
# COMPACT_ATOMS: atom_id res chain seq x y z
N GLY A 1 10.74 -14.81 2.46
CA GLY A 1 9.39 -14.48 2.97
C GLY A 1 9.55 -13.37 3.98
N PHE A 2 8.76 -12.31 3.88
CA PHE A 2 8.83 -11.18 4.80
C PHE A 2 8.15 -11.53 6.13
N VAL A 3 8.70 -11.07 7.25
CA VAL A 3 8.10 -11.21 8.59
C VAL A 3 7.53 -9.84 8.97
N PHE A 4 6.21 -9.77 9.13
CA PHE A 4 5.50 -8.55 9.50
C PHE A 4 5.37 -8.45 11.02
N SER A 5 5.76 -7.31 11.58
CA SER A 5 5.49 -6.95 12.97
C SER A 5 4.45 -5.83 12.97
N GLY A 6 3.34 -6.00 13.71
CA GLY A 6 2.39 -4.91 13.94
C GLY A 6 3.11 -3.78 14.68
N SER A 7 3.44 -2.71 13.97
CA SER A 7 4.36 -1.68 14.45
C SER A 7 3.69 -0.31 14.45
N SER A 8 3.84 0.45 15.54
CA SER A 8 3.43 1.86 15.60
C SER A 8 4.20 2.76 14.62
N VAL A 9 5.27 2.25 13.99
CA VAL A 9 6.15 2.99 13.06
C VAL A 9 5.46 3.34 11.75
N LEU A 10 4.49 2.54 11.31
CA LEU A 10 3.81 2.71 10.03
C LEU A 10 2.32 2.46 10.22
N VAL A 11 1.49 3.41 9.78
CA VAL A 11 0.03 3.34 9.90
C VAL A 11 -0.62 3.66 8.56
N ALA A 12 -1.59 2.83 8.16
CA ALA A 12 -2.43 3.09 7.00
C ALA A 12 -3.69 3.88 7.39
N VAL A 13 -3.98 4.92 6.61
CA VAL A 13 -5.12 5.82 6.80
C VAL A 13 -5.82 6.02 5.45
N PRO A 14 -7.02 5.45 5.26
CA PRO A 14 -7.69 4.48 6.15
C PRO A 14 -7.04 3.09 6.11
N ASN A 15 -7.27 2.27 7.14
CA ASN A 15 -6.88 0.84 7.17
C ASN A 15 -7.95 -0.10 6.57
N ALA A 16 -9.09 0.45 6.16
CA ALA A 16 -10.11 -0.21 5.35
C ALA A 16 -10.65 0.80 4.34
N VAL A 17 -10.63 0.46 3.06
CA VAL A 17 -11.00 1.36 1.97
C VAL A 17 -11.85 0.62 0.94
N SER A 18 -12.84 1.31 0.40
CA SER A 18 -13.63 0.84 -0.74
C SER A 18 -13.47 1.78 -1.92
N GLY A 19 -13.65 1.24 -3.12
CA GLY A 19 -13.77 2.01 -4.35
C GLY A 19 -14.71 1.32 -5.33
N PRO A 20 -15.38 2.06 -6.23
CA PRO A 20 -16.32 1.46 -7.17
C PRO A 20 -15.55 0.65 -8.24
N ALA A 21 -16.16 -0.44 -8.72
CA ALA A 21 -15.65 -1.17 -9.88
C ALA A 21 -15.42 -0.22 -11.06
N ARG A 22 -14.28 -0.38 -11.75
CA ARG A 22 -13.72 0.52 -12.79
C ARG A 22 -13.31 1.92 -12.31
N GLY A 23 -13.53 2.26 -11.05
CA GLY A 23 -13.03 3.48 -10.44
C GLY A 23 -11.64 3.29 -9.82
N SER A 24 -11.31 4.17 -8.88
CA SER A 24 -10.05 4.17 -8.16
C SER A 24 -10.25 4.29 -6.65
N LEU A 25 -9.21 3.94 -5.90
CA LEU A 25 -9.09 4.21 -4.48
C LEU A 25 -7.68 4.69 -4.15
N THR A 26 -7.55 5.35 -3.00
CA THR A 26 -6.28 5.86 -2.50
C THR A 26 -6.10 5.47 -1.03
N VAL A 27 -4.88 5.08 -0.68
CA VAL A 27 -4.47 4.77 0.68
C VAL A 27 -3.25 5.62 1.03
N GLN A 28 -3.28 6.29 2.19
CA GLN A 28 -2.11 6.98 2.72
C GLN A 28 -1.46 6.12 3.80
N CYS A 29 -0.14 5.95 3.71
CA CYS A 29 0.65 5.20 4.68
C CYS A 29 1.62 6.18 5.35
N ARG A 30 1.36 6.52 6.61
CA ARG A 30 2.12 7.49 7.40
C ARG A 30 3.18 6.79 8.23
N TYR A 31 4.39 7.34 8.26
CA TYR A 31 5.51 6.74 8.95
C TYR A 31 6.23 7.72 9.89
N GLU A 32 6.89 7.17 10.91
CA GLU A 32 7.67 7.96 11.87
C GLU A 32 8.95 8.55 11.23
N PRO A 33 9.56 9.60 11.80
CA PRO A 33 10.84 10.13 11.32
C PRO A 33 11.95 9.07 11.26
N GLY A 34 12.85 9.18 10.28
CA GLY A 34 14.00 8.29 10.08
C GLY A 34 13.79 7.20 9.03
N TRP A 35 12.63 7.17 8.37
CA TRP A 35 12.31 6.21 7.31
C TRP A 35 12.18 6.84 5.92
N GLU A 36 12.51 8.12 5.77
CA GLU A 36 12.29 8.91 4.57
C GLU A 36 12.96 8.28 3.33
N THR A 37 14.23 7.91 3.43
CA THR A 37 15.00 7.38 2.29
C THR A 37 14.88 5.86 2.11
N TYR A 38 14.06 5.19 2.91
CA TYR A 38 13.84 3.74 2.79
C TYR A 38 12.83 3.45 1.68
N SER A 39 13.00 2.32 0.97
CA SER A 39 12.02 1.89 -0.02
C SER A 39 10.66 1.62 0.63
N LYS A 40 9.64 2.26 0.08
CA LYS A 40 8.22 2.03 0.40
C LYS A 40 7.62 1.07 -0.60
N TRP A 41 6.76 0.16 -0.17
CA TRP A 41 6.09 -0.79 -1.05
C TRP A 41 4.61 -0.96 -0.70
N TRP A 42 3.87 -1.43 -1.70
CA TRP A 42 2.50 -1.91 -1.58
C TRP A 42 2.44 -3.36 -2.05
N CYS A 43 1.86 -4.23 -1.24
CA CYS A 43 1.79 -5.66 -1.56
C CYS A 43 0.42 -6.24 -1.22
N ARG A 44 0.07 -7.32 -1.91
CA ARG A 44 -1.16 -8.08 -1.70
C ARG A 44 -0.87 -9.38 -0.94
N GLU A 45 -1.67 -9.65 0.09
CA GLU A 45 -1.60 -10.92 0.83
C GLU A 45 -2.12 -12.05 -0.08
N VAL A 46 -1.38 -13.15 -0.17
CA VAL A 46 -1.76 -14.32 -1.00
C VAL A 46 -2.01 -15.56 -0.14
N GLU A 47 -0.96 -16.17 0.42
CA GLU A 47 -1.05 -17.38 1.24
C GLU A 47 0.00 -17.38 2.37
N SER A 48 -0.35 -17.89 3.55
CA SER A 48 0.58 -18.08 4.69
C SER A 48 1.42 -16.85 5.04
N SER A 49 0.78 -15.68 5.16
CA SER A 49 1.44 -14.40 5.46
C SER A 49 2.51 -13.96 4.45
N LYS A 50 2.56 -14.56 3.26
CA LYS A 50 3.38 -14.07 2.15
C LYS A 50 2.67 -12.91 1.48
N CYS A 51 3.44 -11.88 1.16
CA CYS A 51 2.95 -10.70 0.47
C CYS A 51 3.66 -10.55 -0.87
N TYR A 52 2.87 -10.42 -1.94
CA TYR A 52 3.37 -10.21 -3.28
C TYR A 52 3.44 -8.70 -3.55
N ILE A 53 4.66 -8.17 -3.69
CA ILE A 53 4.89 -6.74 -3.94
C ILE A 53 4.34 -6.39 -5.32
N LEU A 54 3.41 -5.44 -5.35
CA LEU A 54 2.81 -4.92 -6.57
C LEU A 54 3.56 -3.71 -7.10
N VAL A 55 4.03 -2.85 -6.21
CA VAL A 55 4.82 -1.67 -6.58
C VAL A 55 5.73 -1.26 -5.42
N GLN A 56 6.92 -0.75 -5.73
CA GLN A 56 7.93 -0.37 -4.75
C GLN A 56 8.76 0.82 -5.24
N THR A 57 9.03 1.76 -4.35
CA THR A 57 9.95 2.88 -4.58
C THR A 57 11.40 2.47 -4.35
N ASN A 58 12.34 3.24 -4.88
CA ASN A 58 13.77 3.10 -4.63
C ASN A 58 14.29 3.98 -3.46
N GLY A 59 13.40 4.43 -2.57
CA GLY A 59 13.74 5.36 -1.49
C GLY A 59 13.78 6.84 -1.90
N SER A 60 13.35 7.15 -3.12
CA SER A 60 13.14 8.53 -3.60
C SER A 60 11.66 8.93 -3.64
N GLU A 61 11.39 10.22 -3.85
CA GLU A 61 10.04 10.79 -3.99
C GLU A 61 9.48 10.67 -5.43
N GLN A 62 10.20 10.00 -6.34
CA GLN A 62 9.69 9.74 -7.69
C GLN A 62 8.51 8.77 -7.60
N GLU A 63 7.42 9.10 -8.31
CA GLU A 63 6.30 8.18 -8.44
C GLU A 63 6.74 6.95 -9.23
N VAL A 64 6.40 5.77 -8.70
CA VAL A 64 6.58 4.49 -9.39
C VAL A 64 5.19 3.92 -9.67
N LYS A 65 4.97 3.46 -10.89
CA LYS A 65 3.73 2.83 -11.33
C LYS A 65 4.02 1.49 -11.99
N ASP A 66 3.26 0.48 -11.61
CA ASP A 66 3.22 -0.82 -12.29
C ASP A 66 1.75 -1.22 -12.50
N ASP A 67 1.41 -1.61 -13.73
CA ASP A 67 0.03 -1.81 -14.20
C ASP A 67 -0.92 -0.67 -13.75
N ARG A 68 -1.87 -0.99 -12.87
CA ARG A 68 -2.91 -0.08 -12.36
C ARG A 68 -2.62 0.43 -10.96
N VAL A 69 -1.41 0.25 -10.44
CA VAL A 69 -1.03 0.63 -9.08
C VAL A 69 0.13 1.61 -9.13
N SER A 70 -0.06 2.79 -8.53
CA SER A 70 1.04 3.75 -8.32
C SER A 70 1.35 3.94 -6.84
N ILE A 71 2.60 4.27 -6.55
CA ILE A 71 3.10 4.64 -5.23
C ILE A 71 3.98 5.88 -5.35
N LYS A 72 3.75 6.83 -4.45
CA LYS A 72 4.56 8.04 -4.36
C LYS A 72 4.82 8.39 -2.91
N ASP A 73 6.08 8.62 -2.57
CA ASP A 73 6.47 9.07 -1.24
C ASP A 73 6.54 10.60 -1.17
N ASP A 74 6.03 11.17 -0.08
CA ASP A 74 6.25 12.56 0.32
C ASP A 74 7.06 12.53 1.63
N GLN A 75 8.37 12.74 1.50
CA GLN A 75 9.31 12.61 2.61
C GLN A 75 9.15 13.72 3.63
N LYS A 76 8.68 14.90 3.20
CA LYS A 76 8.41 16.03 4.09
C LYS A 76 7.20 15.75 4.98
N LEU A 77 6.14 15.18 4.42
CA LEU A 77 4.93 14.79 5.14
C LEU A 77 5.04 13.42 5.81
N ARG A 78 6.12 12.68 5.54
CA ARG A 78 6.34 11.29 5.97
C ARG A 78 5.13 10.41 5.68
N THR A 79 4.64 10.54 4.46
CA THR A 79 3.45 9.86 3.99
C THR A 79 3.65 9.43 2.56
N PHE A 80 3.64 8.12 2.32
CA PHE A 80 3.52 7.63 0.95
C PHE A 80 2.06 7.30 0.62
N THR A 81 1.69 7.61 -0.60
CA THR A 81 0.34 7.44 -1.13
C THR A 81 0.35 6.33 -2.16
N VAL A 82 -0.58 5.39 -2.02
CA VAL A 82 -0.84 4.34 -3.00
C VAL A 82 -2.17 4.63 -3.68
N THR A 83 -2.19 4.54 -5.01
CA THR A 83 -3.41 4.64 -5.80
C THR A 83 -3.62 3.36 -6.59
N MET A 84 -4.81 2.78 -6.50
CA MET A 84 -5.24 1.65 -7.32
C MET A 84 -6.32 2.12 -8.29
N GLU A 85 -6.10 1.88 -9.58
CA GLU A 85 -6.97 2.34 -10.67
C GLU A 85 -7.70 1.18 -11.36
N GLU A 86 -8.77 1.53 -12.09
CA GLU A 86 -9.63 0.59 -12.83
C GLU A 86 -9.99 -0.66 -12.01
N LEU A 87 -10.44 -0.46 -10.77
CA LEU A 87 -10.68 -1.52 -9.79
C LEU A 87 -11.54 -2.66 -10.37
N ARG A 88 -11.09 -3.88 -10.14
CA ARG A 88 -11.77 -5.12 -10.55
C ARG A 88 -12.26 -5.85 -9.32
N TRP A 89 -13.30 -6.66 -9.47
CA TRP A 89 -13.86 -7.46 -8.36
C TRP A 89 -12.82 -8.32 -7.64
N ASN A 90 -11.86 -8.86 -8.40
CA ASN A 90 -10.77 -9.65 -7.84
C ASN A 90 -9.67 -8.80 -7.19
N ASP A 91 -9.73 -7.47 -7.19
CA ASP A 91 -8.83 -6.62 -6.42
C ASP A 91 -9.25 -6.54 -4.94
N ALA A 92 -10.48 -6.93 -4.57
CA ALA A 92 -10.94 -6.97 -3.20
C ALA A 92 -10.16 -8.03 -2.39
N ASP A 93 -9.31 -7.58 -1.47
CA ASP A 93 -8.42 -8.46 -0.70
C ASP A 93 -7.80 -7.73 0.51
N THR A 94 -6.86 -8.39 1.17
CA THR A 94 -5.98 -7.79 2.16
C THR A 94 -4.66 -7.38 1.51
N TYR A 95 -4.27 -6.14 1.78
CA TYR A 95 -3.04 -5.52 1.31
C TYR A 95 -2.23 -5.01 2.48
N TRP A 96 -0.98 -4.62 2.20
CA TRP A 96 -0.09 -4.06 3.19
C TRP A 96 0.71 -2.90 2.59
N CYS A 97 0.74 -1.78 3.30
CA CYS A 97 1.81 -0.81 3.17
C CYS A 97 3.05 -1.38 3.89
N GLY A 98 4.25 -1.12 3.38
CA GLY A 98 5.45 -1.41 4.15
C GLY A 98 6.70 -0.66 3.75
N ILE A 99 7.69 -0.78 4.62
CA ILE A 99 8.99 -0.14 4.49
C ILE A 99 10.05 -1.25 4.50
N GLU A 100 10.87 -1.32 3.46
CA GLU A 100 11.91 -2.34 3.33
C GLU A 100 13.11 -2.01 4.22
N ARG A 101 13.54 -2.95 5.05
CA ARG A 101 14.78 -2.84 5.83
C ARG A 101 15.42 -4.21 6.07
N SER A 102 16.66 -4.20 6.56
CA SER A 102 17.25 -5.41 7.13
C SER A 102 16.48 -5.88 8.36
N GLY A 103 15.93 -7.09 8.32
CA GLY A 103 15.15 -7.69 9.41
C GLY A 103 13.63 -7.61 9.21
N PRO A 104 12.81 -7.65 10.28
CA PRO A 104 11.35 -7.58 10.15
C PRO A 104 10.90 -6.21 9.65
N ASN A 105 10.17 -6.16 8.54
CA ASN A 105 9.72 -4.90 7.93
C ASN A 105 8.57 -4.27 8.72
N PRO A 106 8.60 -2.94 9.00
CA PRO A 106 7.40 -2.20 9.40
C PRO A 106 6.33 -2.34 8.32
N ALA A 107 5.12 -2.76 8.72
CA ALA A 107 4.01 -2.98 7.80
C ALA A 107 2.67 -2.64 8.46
N ALA A 108 1.74 -2.11 7.66
CA ALA A 108 0.38 -1.78 8.08
C ALA A 108 -0.63 -2.48 7.18
N LYS A 109 -1.55 -3.25 7.79
CA LYS A 109 -2.60 -3.98 7.06
C LYS A 109 -3.67 -3.02 6.56
N VAL A 110 -4.14 -3.27 5.34
CA VAL A 110 -5.24 -2.54 4.72
C VAL A 110 -6.24 -3.52 4.13
N LYS A 111 -7.52 -3.38 4.48
CA LYS A 111 -8.60 -4.12 3.84
C LYS A 111 -9.12 -3.32 2.65
N VAL A 112 -9.08 -3.91 1.45
CA VAL A 112 -9.64 -3.32 0.24
C VAL A 112 -10.92 -4.05 -0.12
N THR A 113 -11.99 -3.29 -0.38
CA THR A 113 -13.23 -3.79 -0.98
C THR A 113 -13.54 -3.06 -2.28
N VAL A 114 -14.28 -3.73 -3.16
CA VAL A 114 -14.73 -3.13 -4.42
C VAL A 114 -16.24 -3.10 -4.42
N ASP A 115 -16.79 -1.91 -4.60
CA ASP A 115 -18.23 -1.69 -4.59
C ASP A 115 -18.79 -1.96 -6.00
N PRO A 116 -20.00 -2.54 -6.13
CA PRO A 116 -20.69 -2.58 -7.41
C PRO A 116 -20.84 -1.13 -7.89
N GLY A 117 -20.20 -0.80 -9.01
CA GLY A 117 -20.35 0.52 -9.63
C GLY A 117 -21.83 0.85 -9.77
N LYS A 118 -22.22 2.12 -9.65
CA LYS A 118 -23.61 2.54 -9.85
C LYS A 118 -24.08 1.97 -11.19
N SER A 119 -25.10 1.12 -11.15
CA SER A 119 -25.85 0.74 -12.35
C SER A 119 -26.35 2.03 -13.00
N MET A 120 -25.93 2.30 -14.23
CA MET A 120 -26.54 3.34 -15.07
C MET A 120 -27.89 2.88 -15.59
#